data_AF-A0A5B7KB41-F1
#
_entry.id   AF-A0A5B7KB41-F1
#
_cell.length_a   1.000
_cell.length_b   1.000
_cell.length_c   1.000
_cell.angle_alpha   90.00
_cell.angle_beta   90.00
_cell.angle_gamma   90.00
#
_symmetry.space_group_name_H-M   'P 1'
#
loop_
_entity.id
_entity.type
_entity.pdbx_description
1 polymer ?
#
loop_
_entity_poly.entity_id
_entity_poly.type
_entity_poly.pdbx_seq_one_letter_code
_entity_poly.pdbx_strand_id
1 'polypeptide(L)'
;MPHSWPSLFRDNPNKKPDDNITFTEFIRFISEPGKVVPEQRDEHWLPMHELCHPCSVQYDFISKYENLQEDSDYLLNWMDATDPKYKFPRPSRAFHANRYDPKYFGKLSHEEIKAFYAKYMPDFLLFNYDFL
;
A
#
# COMPACT_ATOMS: atom_id res chain seq x y z
N MET A 1 -12.59 -0.94 6.55
CA MET A 1 -11.98 -0.70 7.88
C MET A 1 -12.75 -1.40 9.00
N PRO A 2 -12.07 -2.11 9.92
CA PRO A 2 -12.71 -2.82 11.02
C PRO A 2 -13.51 -1.88 11.93
N HIS A 3 -14.69 -2.32 12.40
CA HIS A 3 -15.52 -1.56 13.35
C HIS A 3 -14.88 -1.39 14.75
N SER A 4 -13.76 -2.08 15.01
CA SER A 4 -12.90 -1.87 16.18
C SER A 4 -11.47 -2.38 15.91
N TRP A 5 -10.46 -1.64 16.38
CA TRP A 5 -9.05 -2.04 16.23
C TRP A 5 -8.67 -3.16 17.21
N PRO A 6 -7.99 -4.25 16.78
CA PRO A 6 -7.72 -5.37 17.68
C PRO A 6 -6.76 -4.98 18.82
N SER A 7 -7.13 -5.34 20.06
CA SER A 7 -6.35 -5.03 21.26
C SER A 7 -4.96 -5.68 21.28
N LEU A 8 -4.78 -6.80 20.55
CA LEU A 8 -3.51 -7.52 20.44
C LEU A 8 -2.36 -6.65 19.92
N PHE A 9 -2.67 -5.64 19.10
CA PHE A 9 -1.68 -4.78 18.47
C PHE A 9 -1.50 -3.44 19.18
N ARG A 10 -2.19 -3.22 20.32
CA ARG A 10 -2.06 -1.98 21.09
C ARG A 10 -0.89 -2.02 22.04
N ASP A 11 -0.17 -0.91 22.18
CA ASP A 11 0.92 -0.78 23.16
C ASP A 11 0.38 -0.85 24.61
N ASN A 12 -0.81 -0.29 24.84
CA ASN A 12 -1.53 -0.43 26.10
C ASN A 12 -2.87 -1.14 25.86
N PRO A 13 -3.01 -2.42 26.25
CA PRO A 13 -4.24 -3.19 26.04
C PRO A 13 -5.44 -2.66 26.84
N ASN A 14 -5.20 -1.82 27.86
CA ASN A 14 -6.23 -1.18 28.67
C ASN A 14 -6.64 0.21 28.16
N LYS A 15 -6.01 0.71 27.10
CA LYS A 15 -6.40 1.99 26.47
C LYS A 15 -7.80 1.83 25.89
N LYS A 16 -8.73 2.73 26.26
CA LYS A 16 -10.10 2.75 25.69
C LYS A 16 -10.02 2.68 24.16
N PRO A 17 -10.98 2.03 23.47
CA PRO A 17 -11.08 2.09 22.02
C PRO A 17 -11.40 3.53 21.62
N ASP A 18 -10.40 4.40 21.55
CA ASP A 18 -10.43 5.60 20.74
C ASP A 18 -9.83 5.28 19.37
N ASP A 19 -10.23 6.02 18.35
CA ASP A 19 -9.77 5.88 16.96
C ASP A 19 -8.31 6.31 16.76
N ASN A 20 -7.59 6.65 17.84
CA ASN A 20 -6.19 7.06 17.78
C ASN A 20 -5.26 5.85 17.79
N ILE A 21 -5.13 5.23 16.63
CA ILE A 21 -4.10 4.21 16.33
C ILE A 21 -2.75 4.90 16.08
N THR A 22 -1.66 4.34 16.61
CA THR A 22 -0.32 4.80 16.24
C THR A 22 0.16 4.13 14.96
N PHE A 23 1.16 4.73 14.30
CA PHE A 23 1.79 4.14 13.13
C PHE A 23 2.44 2.78 13.44
N THR A 24 3.07 2.63 14.62
CA THR A 24 3.68 1.37 15.04
C THR A 24 2.62 0.27 15.24
N GLU A 25 1.50 0.59 15.91
CA GLU A 25 0.38 -0.34 16.08
C GLU A 25 -0.20 -0.76 14.72
N PHE A 26 -0.32 0.19 13.78
CA PHE A 26 -0.74 -0.07 12.41
C PHE A 26 0.21 -1.02 11.68
N ILE A 27 1.53 -0.77 11.72
CA ILE A 27 2.54 -1.61 11.07
C ILE A 27 2.54 -3.02 11.64
N ARG A 28 2.49 -3.19 12.97
CA ARG A 28 2.39 -4.52 13.60
C ARG A 28 1.15 -5.28 13.14
N PHE A 29 -0.01 -4.60 13.10
CA PHE A 29 -1.28 -5.19 12.65
C PHE A 29 -1.19 -5.69 11.21
N ILE A 30 -0.71 -4.84 10.28
CA ILE A 30 -0.67 -5.24 8.87
C ILE A 30 0.43 -6.25 8.59
N SER A 31 1.52 -6.29 9.36
CA SER A 31 2.69 -7.14 9.05
C SER A 31 2.57 -8.57 9.57
N GLU A 32 1.66 -8.84 10.51
CA GLU A 32 1.58 -10.12 11.19
C GLU A 32 0.86 -11.20 10.32
N PRO A 33 1.56 -12.27 9.90
CA PRO A 33 0.97 -13.33 9.09
C PRO A 33 -0.08 -14.13 9.88
N GLY A 34 -1.23 -14.42 9.27
CA GLY A 34 -2.21 -15.37 9.81
C GLY A 34 -3.03 -14.88 11.02
N LYS A 35 -2.81 -13.66 11.51
CA LYS A 35 -3.64 -13.05 12.58
C LYS A 35 -4.73 -12.11 12.08
N VAL A 36 -4.66 -11.71 10.80
CA VAL A 36 -5.70 -10.92 10.14
C VAL A 36 -6.78 -11.89 9.65
N VAL A 37 -7.96 -11.85 10.26
CA VAL A 37 -9.12 -12.63 9.82
C VAL A 37 -9.66 -12.09 8.48
N PRO A 38 -10.42 -12.87 7.69
CA PRO A 38 -10.92 -12.41 6.39
C PRO A 38 -11.66 -11.06 6.45
N GLU A 39 -12.41 -10.79 7.52
CA GLU A 39 -13.15 -9.55 7.73
C GLU A 39 -12.24 -8.33 7.99
N GLN A 40 -10.97 -8.56 8.26
CA GLN A 40 -9.93 -7.55 8.50
C GLN A 40 -8.98 -7.38 7.31
N ARG A 41 -9.17 -8.15 6.24
CA ARG A 41 -8.45 -7.99 4.97
C ARG A 41 -9.04 -6.79 4.23
N ASP A 42 -8.38 -5.66 4.36
CA ASP A 42 -8.73 -4.43 3.66
C ASP A 42 -7.81 -4.26 2.45
N GLU A 43 -8.40 -4.02 1.29
CA GLU A 43 -7.72 -3.88 0.01
C GLU A 43 -6.64 -2.78 0.02
N HIS A 44 -6.77 -1.77 0.88
CA HIS A 44 -5.83 -0.66 0.96
C HIS A 44 -4.44 -1.07 1.48
N TRP A 45 -4.32 -2.19 2.19
CA TRP A 45 -3.04 -2.66 2.77
C TRP A 45 -2.76 -4.14 2.51
N LEU A 46 -3.51 -4.79 1.62
CA LEU A 46 -3.11 -6.08 1.09
C LEU A 46 -1.97 -5.90 0.08
N PRO A 47 -1.04 -6.87 0.00
CA PRO A 47 -0.04 -6.90 -1.07
C PRO A 47 -0.70 -6.91 -2.45
N MET A 48 -0.13 -6.19 -3.42
CA MET A 48 -0.71 -6.02 -4.75
C MET A 48 -0.78 -7.35 -5.52
N HIS A 49 0.20 -8.23 -5.34
CA HIS A 49 0.17 -9.56 -5.96
C HIS A 49 -0.99 -10.43 -5.46
N GLU A 50 -1.48 -10.20 -4.23
CA GLU A 50 -2.66 -10.89 -3.69
C GLU A 50 -3.97 -10.32 -4.26
N LEU A 51 -4.00 -9.04 -4.62
CA LEU A 51 -5.21 -8.37 -5.13
C LEU A 51 -5.38 -8.57 -6.65
N CYS A 52 -4.30 -8.36 -7.40
CA CYS A 52 -4.36 -8.31 -8.86
C CYS A 52 -3.95 -9.63 -9.52
N HIS A 53 -3.37 -10.57 -8.79
CA HIS A 53 -2.91 -11.85 -9.36
C HIS A 53 -2.13 -11.71 -10.69
N PRO A 54 -1.07 -10.88 -10.73
CA PRO A 54 -0.31 -10.56 -11.95
C PRO A 54 0.33 -11.79 -12.63
N CYS A 55 0.48 -12.91 -11.92
CA CYS A 55 0.97 -14.16 -12.50
C CYS A 55 -0.12 -14.99 -13.20
N SER A 56 -1.40 -14.70 -12.94
CA SER A 56 -2.56 -15.46 -13.46
C SER A 56 -3.40 -14.67 -14.45
N VAL A 57 -3.35 -13.34 -14.39
CA VAL A 57 -4.04 -12.45 -15.31
C VAL A 57 -3.04 -11.90 -16.32
N GLN A 58 -3.40 -11.95 -17.60
CA GLN A 58 -2.59 -11.37 -18.69
C GLN A 58 -2.94 -9.88 -18.82
N TYR A 59 -2.15 -9.04 -18.17
CA TYR A 59 -2.28 -7.59 -18.29
C TYR A 59 -1.57 -7.09 -19.54
N ASP A 60 -2.27 -6.29 -20.37
CA ASP A 60 -1.65 -5.58 -21.48
C ASP A 60 -0.77 -4.41 -21.00
N PHE A 61 -1.06 -3.89 -19.81
CA PHE A 61 -0.34 -2.77 -19.21
C PHE A 61 -0.37 -2.81 -17.67
N ILE A 62 0.77 -2.49 -17.03
CA ILE A 62 0.89 -2.33 -15.58
C ILE A 62 1.55 -0.96 -15.32
N SER A 63 0.79 -0.04 -14.73
CA SER A 63 1.23 1.33 -14.40
C SER A 63 1.89 1.40 -13.03
N LYS A 64 2.66 2.46 -12.79
CA LYS A 64 3.16 2.81 -11.46
C LYS A 64 2.63 4.17 -11.01
N TYR A 65 2.38 4.33 -9.70
CA TYR A 65 1.88 5.60 -9.16
C TYR A 65 2.83 6.78 -9.39
N GLU A 66 4.14 6.52 -9.38
CA GLU A 66 5.15 7.54 -9.71
C GLU A 66 5.09 8.04 -11.16
N ASN A 67 4.48 7.27 -12.07
CA ASN A 67 4.32 7.56 -13.50
C ASN A 67 2.85 7.79 -13.87
N LEU A 68 1.96 7.98 -12.88
CA LEU A 68 0.51 7.95 -13.08
C LEU A 68 0.03 8.91 -14.17
N GLN A 69 0.63 10.10 -14.26
CA GLN A 69 0.24 11.08 -15.26
C GLN A 69 0.68 10.65 -16.66
N GLU A 70 1.95 10.30 -16.82
CA GLU A 70 2.54 9.88 -18.09
C GLU A 70 1.88 8.60 -18.63
N ASP A 71 1.67 7.61 -17.76
CA ASP A 71 1.03 6.35 -18.08
C ASP A 71 -0.43 6.55 -18.50
N SER A 72 -1.16 7.43 -17.81
CA SER A 72 -2.56 7.73 -18.16
C SER A 72 -2.67 8.42 -19.52
N ASP A 73 -1.78 9.38 -19.81
CA ASP A 73 -1.76 10.06 -21.10
C ASP A 73 -1.39 9.08 -22.24
N TYR A 74 -0.44 8.17 -21.98
CA TYR A 74 -0.08 7.09 -22.92
C TYR A 74 -1.27 6.16 -23.20
N LEU A 75 -1.95 5.69 -22.16
CA LEU A 75 -3.08 4.75 -22.30
C LEU A 75 -4.25 5.37 -23.06
N LEU A 76 -4.59 6.63 -22.80
CA LEU A 76 -5.63 7.33 -23.56
C LEU A 76 -5.30 7.39 -25.05
N ASN A 77 -4.04 7.69 -25.39
CA ASN A 77 -3.59 7.69 -26.78
C ASN A 77 -3.57 6.28 -27.40
N TRP A 78 -3.12 5.27 -26.66
CA TRP A 78 -3.10 3.87 -27.12
C TRP A 78 -4.50 3.32 -27.44
N MET A 79 -5.52 3.76 -26.70
CA MET A 79 -6.92 3.42 -26.93
C MET A 79 -7.64 4.32 -27.95
N ASP A 80 -6.92 5.21 -28.65
CA ASP A 80 -7.49 6.21 -29.57
C ASP A 80 -8.52 7.16 -28.91
N ALA A 81 -8.43 7.33 -27.59
CA ALA A 81 -9.27 8.24 -26.80
C ALA A 81 -8.67 9.65 -26.77
N THR A 82 -8.48 10.24 -27.96
CA THR A 82 -7.73 11.50 -28.16
C THR A 82 -8.58 12.77 -28.02
N ASP A 83 -9.89 12.64 -27.78
CA ASP A 83 -10.78 13.79 -27.51
C ASP A 83 -10.30 14.54 -26.24
N PRO A 84 -10.06 15.87 -26.30
CA PRO A 84 -9.55 16.66 -25.17
C PRO A 84 -10.41 16.62 -23.90
N LYS A 85 -11.67 16.16 -23.98
CA LYS A 85 -12.51 15.94 -22.79
C LYS A 85 -12.03 14.76 -21.94
N TYR A 86 -11.34 13.79 -22.54
CA TYR A 86 -10.73 12.67 -21.84
C TYR A 86 -9.33 13.08 -21.37
N LYS A 87 -9.22 13.34 -20.07
CA LYS A 87 -7.95 13.65 -19.43
C LYS A 87 -7.94 13.05 -18.05
N PHE A 88 -6.79 12.49 -17.66
CA PHE A 88 -6.61 12.09 -16.28
C PHE A 88 -6.52 13.34 -15.39
N PRO A 89 -7.17 13.36 -14.21
CA PRO A 89 -7.07 14.48 -13.29
C PRO A 89 -5.61 14.71 -12.88
N ARG A 90 -5.08 15.88 -13.20
CA ARG A 90 -3.75 16.27 -12.73
C ARG A 90 -3.82 16.55 -11.22
N PRO A 91 -3.10 15.79 -10.38
CA PRO A 91 -3.07 16.08 -8.96
C PRO A 91 -2.44 17.46 -8.73
N SER A 92 -2.97 18.22 -7.78
CA SER A 92 -2.46 19.56 -7.45
C SER A 92 -1.06 19.55 -6.81
N ARG A 93 -0.58 18.36 -6.42
CA ARG A 93 0.77 18.09 -5.96
C ARG A 93 1.29 16.86 -6.69
N ALA A 94 2.54 16.90 -7.13
CA ALA A 94 3.24 15.71 -7.58
C ALA A 94 3.21 14.66 -6.45
N PHE A 95 2.89 13.41 -6.79
CA PHE A 95 3.00 12.29 -5.87
C PHE A 95 4.48 11.98 -5.64
N HIS A 96 5.18 12.83 -4.89
CA HIS A 96 6.47 12.49 -4.33
C HIS A 96 6.22 11.61 -3.10
N ALA A 97 5.97 10.33 -3.35
CA ALA A 97 6.07 9.32 -2.30
C ALA A 97 7.55 9.26 -1.89
N ASN A 98 7.94 10.06 -0.90
CA ASN A 98 9.22 9.85 -0.27
C ASN A 98 9.16 8.44 0.33
N ARG A 99 9.93 7.49 -0.22
CA ARG A 99 9.83 6.05 0.10
C ARG A 99 10.02 5.78 1.60
N TYR A 100 10.63 6.72 2.30
CA TYR A 100 10.90 6.70 3.72
C TYR A 100 10.63 8.06 4.35
N ASP A 101 9.73 8.13 5.33
CA ASP A 101 9.56 9.29 6.19
C ASP A 101 10.10 8.95 7.60
N PRO A 102 11.23 9.56 8.02
CA PRO A 102 11.84 9.31 9.33
C PRO A 102 10.89 9.54 10.51
N LYS A 103 9.88 10.42 10.34
CA LYS A 103 8.86 10.69 11.38
C LYS A 103 8.06 9.44 11.75
N TYR A 104 7.87 8.54 10.80
CA TYR A 104 7.09 7.32 10.98
C TYR A 104 8.00 6.11 11.17
N PHE A 105 8.93 5.86 10.24
CA PHE A 105 9.80 4.70 10.29
C PHE A 105 10.84 4.75 11.42
N GLY A 106 11.23 5.95 11.87
CA GLY A 106 12.12 6.11 13.03
C GLY A 106 11.51 5.67 14.36
N LYS A 107 10.20 5.38 14.39
CA LYS A 107 9.48 4.86 15.57
C LYS A 107 9.38 3.33 15.59
N LEU A 108 9.81 2.67 14.52
CA LEU A 108 9.71 1.22 14.40
C LEU A 108 10.98 0.54 14.91
N SER A 109 10.83 -0.65 15.51
CA SER A 109 11.96 -1.52 15.79
C SER A 109 12.49 -2.17 14.50
N HIS A 110 13.71 -2.72 14.56
CA HIS A 110 14.28 -3.44 13.42
C HIS A 110 13.43 -4.67 13.05
N GLU A 111 12.87 -5.36 14.04
CA GLU A 111 11.99 -6.51 13.85
C GLU A 111 10.68 -6.12 13.18
N GLU A 112 10.09 -4.97 13.54
CA GLU A 112 8.87 -4.45 12.92
C GLU A 112 9.10 -4.08 11.45
N ILE A 113 10.21 -3.41 11.16
CA ILE A 113 10.62 -3.10 9.78
C ILE A 113 10.80 -4.40 8.99
N LYS A 114 11.52 -5.38 9.56
CA LYS A 114 11.77 -6.66 8.90
C LYS A 114 10.47 -7.41 8.63
N ALA A 115 9.54 -7.47 9.58
CA ALA A 115 8.24 -8.11 9.40
C ALA A 115 7.41 -7.41 8.31
N PHE A 116 7.40 -6.08 8.31
CA PHE A 116 6.73 -5.28 7.28
C PHE A 116 7.29 -5.59 5.89
N TYR A 117 8.61 -5.49 5.70
CA TYR A 117 9.22 -5.81 4.42
C TYR A 117 9.01 -7.26 4.01
N ALA A 118 9.08 -8.22 4.95
CA ALA A 118 8.83 -9.63 4.63
C ALA A 118 7.45 -9.86 4.03
N LYS A 119 6.42 -9.15 4.51
CA LYS A 119 5.06 -9.24 3.94
C LYS A 119 4.98 -8.72 2.50
N TYR A 120 5.58 -7.57 2.22
CA TYR A 120 5.49 -6.92 0.90
C TYR A 120 6.62 -7.33 -0.06
N MET A 121 7.58 -8.14 0.38
CA MET A 121 8.74 -8.61 -0.40
C MET A 121 8.35 -9.13 -1.79
N PRO A 122 7.31 -9.97 -1.96
CA PRO A 122 6.94 -10.42 -3.30
C PRO A 122 6.58 -9.28 -4.26
N ASP A 123 5.92 -8.23 -3.78
CA ASP A 123 5.57 -7.05 -4.59
C ASP A 123 6.83 -6.26 -4.98
N PHE A 124 7.77 -6.07 -4.03
CA PHE A 124 9.02 -5.39 -4.31
C PHE A 124 9.79 -6.07 -5.45
N LEU A 125 9.88 -7.40 -5.42
CA LEU A 125 10.55 -8.19 -6.46
C LEU A 125 9.78 -8.12 -7.78
N LEU A 126 8.47 -8.34 -7.74
CA LEU A 126 7.65 -8.45 -8.94
C LEU A 126 7.57 -7.15 -9.73
N PHE A 127 7.47 -6.02 -9.02
CA PHE A 127 7.32 -4.69 -9.64
C PHE A 127 8.64 -3.91 -9.71
N ASN A 128 9.76 -4.58 -9.41
CA ASN A 128 11.11 -4.03 -9.50
C ASN A 128 11.27 -2.72 -8.72
N TYR A 129 10.85 -2.75 -7.46
CA TYR A 129 11.10 -1.68 -6.49
C TYR A 129 12.34 -2.01 -5.67
N ASP A 130 13.15 -1.00 -5.38
CA ASP A 130 14.27 -1.16 -4.45
C ASP A 130 13.73 -1.33 -3.02
N PHE A 131 14.34 -2.26 -2.29
CA PHE A 131 14.10 -2.55 -0.89
C PHE A 131 15.47 -2.81 -0.28
N LEU A 132 15.78 -2.13 0.84
CA LEU A 132 17.12 -1.97 1.47
C LEU A 132 17.90 -0.74 0.98
#